data_AF-A0A449I5K1-F1
#
_entry.id   AF-A0A449I5K1-F1
#
_cell.length_a   1.000
_cell.length_b   1.000
_cell.length_c   1.000
_cell.angle_alpha   90.00
_cell.angle_beta   90.00
_cell.angle_gamma   90.00
#
_symmetry.space_group_name_H-M   'P 1'
#
loop_
_entity.id
_entity.type
_entity.pdbx_description
1 polymer ?
#
loop_
_entity_poly.entity_id
_entity_poly.type
_entity_poly.pdbx_seq_one_letter_code
_entity_poly.pdbx_strand_id
1 'polypeptide(L)'
;MLYTGIVRYDWSKNIHNLNILLGASYEHYKYEQLTASRQNFITDSMTDISAGATTGANYKNGGESYEYKMLSYFGRINYSLMDRYLFEVNFRADASSRFHKDNRWGWFPSFSAGWRISEEAFMKDVEWIDNLKLRASYGTLGNINNVGYYDYFQTYSSSNIHYTFDNVDVPGVAPGKVANRSLGWEKVALTDVGIDLDLFNGMLSLTADYYIKKTSDILLKYNVPEETGISSNEAPSQNLGKVKNVGLELGISHRHHIGSVKYSIAANIATNCNRVVDMGTSNNLISNASHILKYHYCPLKKWTIKN
;
A
#
# COMPACT_ATOMS: atom_id res chain seq x y z
N MET A 1 10.65 4.71 16.22
CA MET A 1 11.19 6.08 16.10
C MET A 1 11.08 6.51 14.65
N LEU A 2 10.62 7.73 14.40
CA LEU A 2 10.53 8.34 13.07
C LEU A 2 11.19 9.72 13.14
N TYR A 3 12.13 9.97 12.24
CA TYR A 3 12.78 11.27 12.07
C TYR A 3 12.51 11.76 10.67
N THR A 4 12.09 13.01 10.53
CA THR A 4 11.83 13.64 9.23
C THR A 4 12.41 15.04 9.23
N GLY A 5 13.23 15.33 8.23
CA GLY A 5 13.74 16.67 7.95
C GLY A 5 13.23 17.14 6.60
N ILE A 6 12.77 18.39 6.52
CA ILE A 6 12.31 19.00 5.27
C ILE A 6 12.91 20.40 5.13
N VAL A 7 13.15 20.78 3.88
CA VAL A 7 13.50 22.13 3.46
C VAL A 7 12.48 22.56 2.42
N ARG A 8 11.98 23.78 2.57
CA ARG A 8 10.99 24.37 1.67
C ARG A 8 11.50 25.71 1.13
N TYR A 9 11.25 25.94 -0.14
CA TYR A 9 11.51 27.21 -0.82
C TYR A 9 10.28 27.62 -1.60
N ASP A 10 9.81 28.85 -1.37
CA ASP A 10 8.68 29.43 -2.07
C ASP A 10 9.15 30.69 -2.79
N TRP A 11 8.83 30.78 -4.08
CA TRP A 11 9.15 31.92 -4.91
C TRP A 11 7.93 32.33 -5.72
N SER A 12 7.68 33.63 -5.77
CA SER A 12 6.60 34.22 -6.56
C SER A 12 7.09 35.47 -7.25
N LYS A 13 6.79 35.61 -8.55
CA LYS A 13 7.08 36.80 -9.35
C LYS A 13 6.05 36.96 -10.46
N ASN A 14 5.30 38.06 -10.42
CA ASN A 14 4.24 38.38 -11.38
C ASN A 14 3.26 37.20 -11.52
N ILE A 15 3.28 36.55 -12.68
CA ILE A 15 2.41 35.44 -13.05
C ILE A 15 3.01 34.07 -12.71
N HIS A 16 4.19 34.00 -12.11
CA HIS A 16 4.87 32.74 -11.82
C HIS A 16 4.88 32.46 -10.32
N ASN A 17 4.48 31.27 -9.91
CA ASN A 17 4.66 30.76 -8.56
C ASN A 17 5.39 29.42 -8.61
N LEU A 18 6.40 29.25 -7.77
CA LEU A 18 7.22 28.05 -7.66
C LEU A 18 7.34 27.66 -6.18
N ASN A 19 6.99 26.41 -5.85
CA ASN A 19 7.17 25.85 -4.52
C ASN A 19 8.01 24.59 -4.63
N ILE A 20 9.15 24.57 -3.96
CA ILE A 20 10.05 23.42 -3.89
C ILE A 20 10.07 22.89 -2.46
N LEU A 21 9.96 21.58 -2.32
CA LEU A 21 10.17 20.87 -1.07
C LEU A 21 11.18 19.75 -1.30
N LEU A 22 12.15 19.62 -0.41
CA LEU A 22 13.09 18.50 -0.34
C LEU A 22 13.06 17.93 1.07
N GLY A 23 13.19 16.62 1.22
CA GLY A 23 13.17 15.99 2.52
C GLY A 23 13.80 14.62 2.57
N ALA A 24 14.11 14.21 3.79
CA ALA A 24 14.54 12.87 4.11
C ALA A 24 13.78 12.37 5.35
N SER A 25 13.46 11.08 5.38
CA SER A 25 12.86 10.44 6.55
C SER A 25 13.57 9.15 6.90
N TYR A 26 13.74 8.88 8.19
CA TYR A 26 14.23 7.62 8.71
C TYR A 26 13.26 7.07 9.74
N GLU A 27 12.77 5.87 9.49
CA GLU A 27 11.92 5.10 10.39
C GLU A 27 12.68 3.90 10.92
N HIS A 28 12.55 3.64 12.20
CA HIS A 28 13.07 2.46 12.88
C HIS A 28 12.02 1.94 13.85
N TYR A 29 11.60 0.71 13.63
CA TYR A 29 10.70 -0.01 14.52
C TYR A 29 11.39 -1.24 15.08
N LYS A 30 11.26 -1.44 16.39
CA LYS A 30 11.75 -2.61 17.10
C LYS A 30 10.62 -3.10 18.00
N TYR A 31 10.35 -4.40 17.93
CA TYR A 31 9.43 -5.10 18.81
C TYR A 31 10.17 -6.17 19.56
N GLU A 32 9.91 -6.26 20.86
CA GLU A 32 10.43 -7.28 21.75
C GLU A 32 9.29 -7.72 22.66
N GLN A 33 9.08 -9.03 22.75
CA GLN A 33 8.09 -9.64 23.62
C GLN A 33 8.77 -10.70 24.48
N LEU A 34 8.41 -10.70 25.76
CA LEU A 34 8.71 -11.77 26.69
C LEU A 34 7.38 -12.34 27.19
N THR A 35 7.26 -13.67 27.17
CA THR A 35 6.14 -14.37 27.77
C THR A 35 6.64 -15.37 28.81
N ALA A 36 5.89 -15.52 29.89
CA ALA A 36 6.11 -16.52 30.91
C ALA A 36 4.76 -17.03 31.40
N SER A 37 4.62 -18.35 31.54
CA SER A 37 3.44 -18.96 32.11
C SER A 37 3.80 -20.12 33.02
N ARG A 38 3.00 -20.25 34.07
CA ARG A 38 3.14 -21.28 35.11
C ARG A 38 1.75 -21.83 35.39
N GLN A 39 1.67 -23.15 35.63
CA GLN A 39 0.44 -23.82 36.08
C GLN A 39 0.77 -24.64 37.35
N ASN A 40 -0.21 -25.36 37.90
CA ASN A 40 -0.05 -26.19 39.12
C ASN A 40 0.42 -25.39 40.35
N PHE A 41 -0.31 -24.33 40.69
CA PHE A 41 -0.11 -23.62 41.94
C PHE A 41 -0.57 -24.48 43.13
N ILE A 42 0.10 -24.33 44.28
CA ILE A 42 -0.23 -25.08 45.51
C ILE A 42 -1.63 -24.72 46.04
N THR A 43 -2.05 -23.47 45.83
CA THR A 43 -3.36 -22.95 46.22
C THR A 43 -3.77 -21.81 45.27
N ASP A 44 -5.07 -21.66 45.05
CA ASP A 44 -5.66 -20.58 44.23
C ASP A 44 -5.37 -19.18 44.79
N SER A 45 -4.94 -19.09 46.04
CA SER A 45 -4.55 -17.81 46.67
C SER A 45 -3.12 -17.35 46.29
N MET A 46 -2.28 -18.23 45.73
CA MET A 46 -0.93 -17.87 45.28
C MET A 46 -0.97 -17.49 43.81
N THR A 47 -0.81 -16.20 43.52
CA THR A 47 -0.89 -15.66 42.15
C THR A 47 0.47 -15.26 41.56
N ASP A 48 1.51 -15.20 42.41
CA ASP A 48 2.88 -14.90 41.96
C ASP A 48 3.42 -16.01 41.05
N ILE A 49 3.92 -15.63 39.87
CA ILE A 49 4.38 -16.60 38.86
C ILE A 49 5.41 -17.61 39.41
N SER A 50 6.26 -17.21 40.34
CA SER A 50 7.26 -18.10 40.98
C SER A 50 6.66 -19.20 41.86
N ALA A 51 5.37 -19.12 42.20
CA ALA A 51 4.67 -20.10 43.04
C ALA A 51 4.05 -21.27 42.25
N GLY A 52 4.04 -21.22 40.91
CA GLY A 52 3.61 -22.33 40.06
C GLY A 52 4.74 -23.33 39.79
N ALA A 53 4.49 -24.30 38.89
CA ALA A 53 5.44 -25.35 38.52
C ALA A 53 6.81 -24.78 38.10
N THR A 54 7.90 -25.39 38.58
CA THR A 54 9.29 -24.96 38.28
C THR A 54 9.98 -25.81 37.20
N THR A 55 9.34 -26.88 36.73
CA THR A 55 9.86 -27.81 35.72
C THR A 55 8.71 -28.40 34.89
N GLY A 56 9.05 -29.02 33.76
CA GLY A 56 8.10 -29.76 32.91
C GLY A 56 7.20 -28.86 32.06
N ALA A 57 6.17 -29.46 31.44
CA ALA A 57 5.31 -28.80 30.46
C ALA A 57 4.53 -27.58 31.01
N ASN A 58 4.40 -27.48 32.33
CA ASN A 58 3.69 -26.40 33.03
C ASN A 58 4.60 -25.23 33.42
N TYR A 59 5.89 -25.30 33.07
CA TYR A 59 6.88 -24.24 33.18
C TYR A 59 7.25 -23.78 31.76
N LYS A 60 6.66 -22.67 31.28
CA LYS A 60 6.94 -22.14 29.93
C LYS A 60 7.47 -20.72 29.97
N ASN A 61 8.41 -20.43 29.10
CA ASN A 61 8.84 -19.09 28.76
C ASN A 61 9.05 -19.02 27.24
N GLY A 62 8.87 -17.84 26.70
CA GLY A 62 9.04 -17.60 25.28
C GLY A 62 9.28 -16.13 25.03
N GLY A 63 9.53 -15.82 23.77
CA GLY A 63 9.70 -14.45 23.34
C GLY A 63 9.78 -14.36 21.83
N GLU A 64 9.56 -13.16 21.34
CA GLU A 64 9.70 -12.83 19.94
C GLU A 64 10.39 -11.47 19.84
N SER A 65 11.22 -11.29 18.81
CA SER A 65 11.74 -9.98 18.47
C SER A 65 11.80 -9.81 16.97
N TYR A 66 11.49 -8.61 16.50
CA TYR A 66 11.71 -8.23 15.11
C TYR A 66 11.95 -6.73 15.00
N GLU A 67 12.64 -6.37 13.92
CA GLU A 67 13.10 -5.02 13.66
C GLU A 67 12.96 -4.70 12.18
N TYR A 68 12.53 -3.47 11.86
CA TYR A 68 12.64 -2.95 10.52
C TYR A 68 13.04 -1.48 10.51
N LYS A 69 13.69 -1.09 9.41
CA LYS A 69 14.13 0.27 9.14
C LYS A 69 13.69 0.67 7.74
N MET A 70 13.30 1.93 7.61
CA MET A 70 13.02 2.56 6.32
C MET A 70 13.78 3.88 6.23
N LEU A 71 14.47 4.10 5.12
CA LEU A 71 15.14 5.37 4.81
C LEU A 71 14.58 5.91 3.50
N SER A 72 14.20 7.17 3.49
CA SER A 72 13.57 7.79 2.34
C SER A 72 14.18 9.13 2.01
N TYR A 73 14.29 9.42 0.72
CA TYR A 73 14.55 10.75 0.18
C TYR A 73 13.39 11.14 -0.72
N PHE A 74 12.91 12.37 -0.59
CA PHE A 74 11.78 12.82 -1.38
C PHE A 74 11.88 14.29 -1.74
N GLY A 75 11.29 14.64 -2.88
CA GLY A 75 11.20 16.00 -3.36
C GLY A 75 9.88 16.24 -4.07
N ARG A 76 9.42 17.49 -4.01
CA ARG A 76 8.23 17.99 -4.71
C ARG A 76 8.52 19.35 -5.29
N ILE A 77 8.13 19.55 -6.54
CA ILE A 77 8.15 20.84 -7.21
C ILE A 77 6.73 21.13 -7.68
N ASN A 78 6.16 22.24 -7.25
CA ASN A 78 4.90 22.78 -7.76
C ASN A 78 5.19 24.07 -8.51
N TYR A 79 4.57 24.25 -9.65
CA TYR A 79 4.68 25.47 -10.43
C TYR A 79 3.30 25.88 -10.94
N SER A 80 2.91 27.13 -10.71
CA SER A 80 1.73 27.75 -11.33
C SER A 80 2.14 28.91 -12.23
N LEU A 81 1.51 28.97 -13.40
CA LEU A 81 1.60 30.08 -14.34
C LEU A 81 0.22 30.72 -14.48
N MET A 82 0.13 32.01 -14.16
CA MET A 82 -1.11 32.81 -14.13
C MET A 82 -2.22 32.19 -13.26
N ASP A 83 -1.83 31.33 -12.31
CA ASP A 83 -2.73 30.43 -11.56
C ASP A 83 -3.65 29.54 -12.42
N ARG A 84 -3.32 29.44 -13.71
CA ARG A 84 -4.09 28.78 -14.75
C ARG A 84 -3.50 27.45 -15.16
N TYR A 85 -2.20 27.43 -15.44
CA TYR A 85 -1.46 26.22 -15.79
C TYR A 85 -0.69 25.75 -14.56
N LEU A 86 -1.02 24.56 -14.10
CA LEU A 86 -0.55 23.99 -12.85
C LEU A 86 0.27 22.76 -13.18
N PHE A 87 1.48 22.67 -12.63
CA PHE A 87 2.35 21.52 -12.82
C PHE A 87 2.90 21.07 -11.48
N GLU A 88 2.89 19.76 -11.23
CA GLU A 88 3.51 19.15 -10.07
C GLU A 88 4.39 17.99 -10.49
N VAL A 89 5.60 17.94 -9.92
CA VAL A 89 6.50 16.80 -10.05
C VAL A 89 6.89 16.35 -8.65
N ASN A 90 6.72 15.07 -8.38
CA ASN A 90 7.23 14.44 -7.17
C ASN A 90 8.24 13.36 -7.53
N PHE A 91 9.22 13.20 -6.66
CA PHE A 91 10.14 12.09 -6.71
C PHE A 91 10.37 11.58 -5.30
N ARG A 92 10.30 10.26 -5.14
CA ARG A 92 10.60 9.60 -3.87
C ARG A 92 11.45 8.36 -4.11
N ALA A 93 12.45 8.17 -3.27
CA ALA A 93 13.28 6.98 -3.19
C ALA A 93 13.15 6.40 -1.78
N ASP A 94 12.71 5.15 -1.66
CA ASP A 94 12.54 4.49 -0.37
C ASP A 94 13.42 3.24 -0.29
N ALA A 95 14.14 3.07 0.82
CA ALA A 95 14.94 1.91 1.14
C ALA A 95 14.36 1.17 2.34
N SER A 96 14.08 -0.13 2.20
CA SER A 96 13.58 -0.97 3.30
C SER A 96 14.61 -2.01 3.74
N SER A 97 14.76 -2.22 5.04
CA SER A 97 15.59 -3.29 5.60
C SER A 97 15.02 -4.69 5.39
N ARG A 98 13.75 -4.79 4.98
CA ARG A 98 13.07 -6.06 4.69
C ARG A 98 13.58 -6.73 3.39
N PHE A 99 14.33 -5.99 2.57
CA PHE A 99 14.93 -6.50 1.35
C PHE A 99 16.45 -6.65 1.48
N HIS A 100 17.01 -7.56 0.67
CA HIS A 100 18.45 -7.72 0.54
C HIS A 100 19.09 -6.39 0.10
N LYS A 101 20.36 -6.15 0.47
CA LYS A 101 21.07 -4.88 0.20
C LYS A 101 21.01 -4.42 -1.26
N ASP A 102 20.94 -5.37 -2.20
CA ASP A 102 20.91 -5.10 -3.64
C ASP A 102 19.52 -4.63 -4.14
N ASN A 103 18.45 -4.83 -3.36
CA ASN A 103 17.06 -4.57 -3.74
C ASN A 103 16.31 -3.62 -2.78
N ARG A 104 17.03 -2.98 -1.84
CA ARG A 104 16.40 -2.12 -0.82
C ARG A 104 15.66 -0.94 -1.42
N TRP A 105 16.26 -0.32 -2.44
CA TRP A 105 15.79 0.95 -3.01
C TRP A 105 14.65 0.74 -4.02
N GLY A 106 13.54 1.43 -3.80
CA GLY A 106 12.45 1.64 -4.75
C GLY A 106 12.37 3.11 -5.15
N TRP A 107 12.01 3.37 -6.40
CA TRP A 107 11.94 4.71 -6.99
C TRP A 107 10.53 4.99 -7.50
N PHE A 108 9.95 6.10 -7.03
CA PHE A 108 8.52 6.39 -7.13
C PHE A 108 8.27 7.83 -7.60
N PRO A 109 8.48 8.12 -8.90
CA PRO A 109 8.14 9.42 -9.48
C PRO A 109 6.62 9.58 -9.65
N SER A 110 6.16 10.84 -9.60
CA SER A 110 4.85 11.23 -10.08
C SER A 110 4.85 12.62 -10.73
N PHE A 111 3.90 12.83 -11.62
CA PHE A 111 3.73 14.04 -12.41
C PHE A 111 2.24 14.35 -12.50
N SER A 112 1.87 15.62 -12.39
CA SER A 112 0.52 16.08 -12.66
C SER A 112 0.53 17.40 -13.42
N ALA A 113 -0.53 17.59 -14.20
CA ALA A 113 -0.81 18.84 -14.88
C ALA A 113 -2.28 19.19 -14.68
N GLY A 114 -2.55 20.48 -14.49
CA GLY A 114 -3.89 21.04 -14.37
C GLY A 114 -4.03 22.28 -15.23
N TRP A 115 -5.19 22.45 -15.84
CA TRP A 115 -5.53 23.63 -16.63
C TRP A 115 -6.88 24.16 -16.18
N ARG A 116 -6.89 25.37 -15.63
CA ARG A 116 -8.12 26.11 -15.33
C ARG A 116 -8.61 26.80 -16.59
N ILE A 117 -9.51 26.14 -17.30
CA ILE A 117 -10.09 26.64 -18.55
C ILE A 117 -10.95 27.88 -18.25
N SER A 118 -11.64 27.95 -17.11
CA SER A 118 -12.45 29.11 -16.70
C SER A 118 -11.66 30.43 -16.62
N GLU A 119 -10.35 30.37 -16.42
CA GLU A 119 -9.49 31.56 -16.36
C GLU A 119 -9.06 32.05 -17.76
N GLU A 120 -9.42 31.35 -18.84
CA GLU A 120 -9.07 31.73 -20.20
C GLU A 120 -9.90 32.91 -20.73
N ALA A 121 -9.30 33.71 -21.62
CA ALA A 121 -9.96 34.90 -22.16
C ALA A 121 -11.29 34.58 -22.88
N PHE A 122 -11.39 33.40 -23.51
CA PHE A 122 -12.60 32.97 -24.21
C PHE A 122 -13.72 32.50 -23.28
N MET A 123 -13.45 32.27 -21.99
CA MET A 123 -14.46 31.88 -20.99
C MET A 123 -15.03 33.10 -20.24
N LYS A 124 -14.49 34.31 -20.45
CA LYS A 124 -14.87 35.51 -19.69
C LYS A 124 -16.35 35.87 -19.78
N ASP A 125 -17.00 35.57 -20.91
CA ASP A 125 -18.41 35.87 -21.14
C ASP A 125 -19.35 34.74 -20.65
N VAL A 126 -18.80 33.67 -20.06
CA VAL A 126 -19.56 32.48 -19.62
C VAL A 126 -19.83 32.55 -18.11
N GLU A 127 -20.72 33.45 -17.70
CA GLU A 127 -20.96 33.78 -16.28
C GLU A 127 -21.56 32.65 -15.43
N TRP A 128 -22.15 31.63 -16.05
CA TRP A 128 -22.77 30.51 -15.34
C TRP A 128 -21.76 29.42 -14.92
N ILE A 129 -20.51 29.50 -15.40
CA ILE A 129 -19.40 28.61 -15.02
C ILE A 129 -18.42 29.40 -14.14
N ASP A 130 -18.30 29.02 -12.88
CA ASP A 130 -17.38 29.67 -11.94
C ASP A 130 -15.96 29.10 -12.03
N ASN A 131 -15.88 27.78 -12.21
CA ASN A 131 -14.61 27.08 -12.33
C ASN A 131 -14.79 25.89 -13.27
N LEU A 132 -13.89 25.77 -14.24
CA LEU A 132 -13.77 24.61 -15.09
C LEU A 132 -12.29 24.26 -15.16
N LYS A 133 -11.93 23.12 -14.60
CA LYS A 133 -10.55 22.66 -14.52
C LYS A 133 -10.44 21.25 -15.06
N LEU A 134 -9.50 21.06 -15.98
CA LEU A 134 -9.06 19.73 -16.42
C LEU A 134 -7.79 19.37 -15.67
N ARG A 135 -7.67 18.11 -15.24
CA ARG A 135 -6.48 17.59 -14.57
C ARG A 135 -6.10 16.22 -15.10
N ALA A 136 -4.81 15.96 -15.13
CA ALA A 136 -4.26 14.65 -15.44
C ALA A 136 -3.04 14.38 -14.57
N SER A 137 -2.87 13.13 -14.14
CA SER A 137 -1.71 12.72 -13.37
C SER A 137 -1.25 11.31 -13.70
N TYR A 138 0.04 11.07 -13.51
CA TYR A 138 0.64 9.75 -13.55
C TYR A 138 1.65 9.63 -12.41
N GLY A 139 1.60 8.54 -11.66
CA GLY A 139 2.54 8.31 -10.58
C GLY A 139 2.75 6.84 -10.28
N THR A 140 3.84 6.56 -9.58
CA THR A 140 4.16 5.23 -9.07
C THR A 140 4.31 5.27 -7.56
N LEU A 141 3.89 4.21 -6.87
CA LEU A 141 4.00 4.04 -5.43
C LEU A 141 4.55 2.65 -5.12
N GLY A 142 5.24 2.52 -3.98
CA GLY A 142 5.77 1.25 -3.49
C GLY A 142 4.91 0.65 -2.38
N ASN A 143 4.84 -0.68 -2.35
CA ASN A 143 4.22 -1.45 -1.27
C ASN A 143 5.17 -2.56 -0.77
N ILE A 144 5.16 -2.79 0.55
CA ILE A 144 6.00 -3.78 1.26
C ILE A 144 5.22 -4.58 2.31
N ASN A 145 3.89 -4.46 2.36
CA ASN A 145 3.11 -4.95 3.49
C ASN A 145 2.87 -6.46 3.48
N ASN A 146 3.14 -7.17 2.37
CA ASN A 146 2.89 -8.60 2.23
C ASN A 146 4.17 -9.46 2.23
N VAL A 147 5.23 -8.97 2.88
CA VAL A 147 6.50 -9.69 3.07
C VAL A 147 6.90 -9.69 4.54
N GLY A 148 7.59 -10.75 4.97
CA GLY A 148 8.18 -10.84 6.29
C GLY A 148 9.39 -9.91 6.46
N TYR A 149 9.80 -9.71 7.71
CA TYR A 149 10.92 -8.83 8.06
C TYR A 149 12.28 -9.32 7.56
N TYR A 150 12.39 -10.65 7.35
CA TYR A 150 13.67 -11.35 7.14
C TYR A 150 13.62 -12.33 5.96
N ASP A 151 12.70 -12.13 5.01
CA ASP A 151 12.45 -13.09 3.91
C ASP A 151 13.65 -13.32 2.96
N TYR A 152 14.70 -12.49 3.06
CA TYR A 152 15.96 -12.67 2.34
C TYR A 152 17.00 -13.51 3.09
N PHE A 153 16.71 -13.92 4.33
CA PHE A 153 17.49 -14.86 5.12
C PHE A 153 16.90 -16.27 5.04
N GLN A 154 17.77 -17.27 5.05
CA GLN A 154 17.35 -18.65 5.32
C GLN A 154 17.16 -18.75 6.82
N THR A 155 15.94 -19.00 7.29
CA THR A 155 15.68 -19.14 8.72
C THR A 155 15.72 -20.61 9.13
N TYR A 156 15.79 -20.83 10.44
CA TYR A 156 15.64 -22.13 11.07
C TYR A 156 14.50 -22.04 12.09
N SER A 157 13.78 -23.14 12.29
CA SER A 157 12.83 -23.29 13.37
C SER A 157 13.36 -24.28 14.39
N SER A 158 13.27 -23.94 15.68
CA SER A 158 13.50 -24.86 16.79
C SER A 158 12.28 -24.99 17.69
N SER A 159 11.16 -24.32 17.34
CA SER A 159 9.94 -24.34 18.13
C SER A 159 9.23 -25.68 17.93
N ASN A 160 8.99 -26.40 19.04
CA ASN A 160 8.35 -27.72 19.05
C ASN A 160 9.07 -28.77 18.19
N ILE A 161 10.38 -28.61 17.96
CA ILE A 161 11.21 -29.62 17.30
C ILE A 161 12.03 -30.29 18.38
N HIS A 162 11.65 -31.52 18.72
CA HIS A 162 12.28 -32.29 19.78
C HIS A 162 12.46 -33.74 19.31
N TYR A 163 13.52 -34.37 19.79
CA TYR A 163 13.81 -35.77 19.59
C TYR A 163 13.94 -36.46 20.94
N THR A 164 13.59 -37.73 21.03
CA THR A 164 13.81 -38.51 22.24
C THR A 164 14.94 -39.51 22.02
N PHE A 165 16.01 -39.38 22.79
CA PHE A 165 17.12 -40.33 22.83
C PHE A 165 17.23 -40.90 24.24
N ASP A 166 17.24 -42.23 24.39
CA ASP A 166 17.32 -42.91 25.70
C ASP A 166 16.33 -42.36 26.74
N ASN A 167 15.09 -42.08 26.29
CA ASN A 167 14.03 -41.50 27.11
C ASN A 167 14.32 -40.07 27.65
N VAL A 168 15.26 -39.36 27.03
CA VAL A 168 15.59 -37.96 27.28
C VAL A 168 15.13 -37.11 26.11
N ASP A 169 14.41 -36.03 26.43
CA ASP A 169 14.00 -35.01 25.44
C ASP A 169 15.19 -34.14 25.05
N VAL A 170 15.47 -34.06 23.75
CA VAL A 170 16.58 -33.30 23.18
C VAL A 170 16.03 -32.30 22.16
N PRO A 171 16.31 -31.00 22.31
CA PRO A 171 15.83 -30.00 21.36
C PRO A 171 16.50 -30.19 20.00
N GLY A 172 15.71 -29.99 18.96
CA GLY A 172 16.12 -30.07 17.57
C GLY A 172 15.97 -28.75 16.82
N VAL A 173 16.43 -28.77 15.59
CA VAL A 173 16.27 -27.66 14.65
C VAL A 173 15.92 -28.23 13.28
N ALA A 174 15.08 -27.53 12.54
CA ALA A 174 14.78 -27.80 11.14
C ALA A 174 14.94 -26.52 10.32
N PRO A 175 15.14 -26.64 8.99
CA PRO A 175 15.01 -25.50 8.09
C PRO A 175 13.67 -24.78 8.33
N GLY A 176 13.71 -23.46 8.32
CA GLY A 176 12.52 -22.61 8.33
C GLY A 176 12.27 -22.06 6.93
N LYS A 177 11.96 -20.76 6.86
CA LYS A 177 11.61 -20.08 5.62
C LYS A 177 12.80 -20.03 4.65
N VAL A 178 12.51 -20.34 3.39
CA VAL A 178 13.45 -20.28 2.29
C VAL A 178 13.74 -18.83 1.91
N ALA A 179 15.03 -18.51 1.79
CA ALA A 179 15.49 -17.17 1.45
C ALA A 179 15.14 -16.77 0.01
N ASN A 180 14.71 -15.53 -0.19
CA ASN A 180 14.69 -14.90 -1.51
C ASN A 180 15.45 -13.56 -1.50
N ARG A 181 16.67 -13.57 -2.06
CA ARG A 181 17.50 -12.36 -2.17
C ARG A 181 17.05 -11.39 -3.26
N SER A 182 16.29 -11.84 -4.25
CA SER A 182 15.78 -10.99 -5.34
C SER A 182 14.46 -10.29 -5.01
N LEU A 183 13.93 -10.50 -3.79
CA LEU A 183 12.71 -9.86 -3.32
C LEU A 183 12.88 -8.34 -3.25
N GLY A 184 11.91 -7.62 -3.81
CA GLY A 184 11.89 -6.16 -3.86
C GLY A 184 10.47 -5.59 -3.77
N TRP A 185 10.32 -4.32 -4.13
CA TRP A 185 9.07 -3.58 -3.98
C TRP A 185 7.95 -4.05 -4.91
N GLU A 186 6.74 -4.20 -4.37
CA GLU A 186 5.51 -4.18 -5.19
C GLU A 186 5.27 -2.75 -5.67
N LYS A 187 4.93 -2.58 -6.95
CA LYS A 187 4.77 -1.27 -7.57
C LYS A 187 3.34 -1.04 -8.01
N VAL A 188 2.79 0.12 -7.66
CA VAL A 188 1.47 0.57 -8.07
C VAL A 188 1.64 1.78 -8.96
N ALA A 189 1.35 1.65 -10.26
CA ALA A 189 1.26 2.76 -11.18
C ALA A 189 -0.19 3.24 -11.31
N LEU A 190 -0.42 4.53 -11.14
CA LEU A 190 -1.73 5.16 -11.25
C LEU A 190 -1.69 6.21 -12.36
N THR A 191 -2.66 6.15 -13.26
CA THR A 191 -3.00 7.22 -14.20
C THR A 191 -4.38 7.71 -13.87
N ASP A 192 -4.57 9.01 -13.82
CA ASP A 192 -5.83 9.66 -13.48
C ASP A 192 -6.07 10.84 -14.42
N VAL A 193 -7.30 10.95 -14.92
CA VAL A 193 -7.76 12.10 -15.70
C VAL A 193 -9.09 12.54 -15.11
N GLY A 194 -9.17 13.80 -14.72
CA GLY A 194 -10.32 14.34 -14.03
C GLY A 194 -10.75 15.71 -14.53
N ILE A 195 -12.00 16.03 -14.26
CA ILE A 195 -12.61 17.34 -14.51
C ILE A 195 -13.29 17.81 -13.23
N ASP A 196 -13.07 19.08 -12.90
CA ASP A 196 -13.74 19.78 -11.81
C ASP A 196 -14.55 20.94 -12.41
N LEU A 197 -15.83 21.02 -12.07
CA LEU A 197 -16.76 22.00 -12.58
C LEU A 197 -17.57 22.61 -11.43
N ASP A 198 -17.58 23.93 -11.32
CA ASP A 198 -18.44 24.69 -10.42
C ASP A 198 -19.33 25.62 -11.24
N LEU A 199 -20.63 25.60 -10.95
CA LEU A 199 -21.65 26.37 -11.65
C LEU A 199 -22.49 27.22 -10.69
N PHE A 200 -22.96 28.36 -11.21
CA PHE A 200 -23.88 29.28 -10.54
C PHE A 200 -23.39 29.77 -9.17
N ASN A 201 -22.22 30.41 -9.13
CA ASN A 201 -21.52 30.83 -7.91
C ASN A 201 -21.26 29.66 -6.94
N GLY A 202 -20.92 28.51 -7.51
CA GLY A 202 -20.68 27.26 -6.80
C GLY A 202 -21.94 26.64 -6.20
N MET A 203 -23.14 27.04 -6.61
CA MET A 203 -24.37 26.37 -6.16
C MET A 203 -24.36 24.88 -6.53
N LEU A 204 -23.81 24.53 -7.69
CA LEU A 204 -23.65 23.15 -8.16
C LEU A 204 -22.17 22.87 -8.46
N SER A 205 -21.60 21.86 -7.80
CA SER A 205 -20.22 21.40 -8.05
C SER A 205 -20.23 19.95 -8.53
N LEU A 206 -19.44 19.64 -9.56
CA LEU A 206 -19.23 18.31 -10.11
C LEU A 206 -17.73 18.01 -10.19
N THR A 207 -17.34 16.84 -9.74
CA THR A 207 -16.00 16.28 -9.95
C THR A 207 -16.15 14.91 -10.58
N ALA A 208 -15.45 14.66 -11.68
CA ALA A 208 -15.42 13.35 -12.31
C ALA A 208 -13.99 12.91 -12.59
N ASP A 209 -13.68 11.65 -12.31
CA ASP A 209 -12.36 11.05 -12.42
C ASP A 209 -12.44 9.72 -13.16
N TYR A 210 -11.55 9.54 -14.13
CA TYR A 210 -11.29 8.24 -14.74
C TYR A 210 -9.86 7.82 -14.43
N TYR A 211 -9.72 6.66 -13.79
CA TYR A 211 -8.41 6.17 -13.36
C TYR A 211 -8.09 4.78 -13.90
N ILE A 212 -6.80 4.55 -14.09
CA ILE A 212 -6.21 3.24 -14.38
C ILE A 212 -5.12 2.98 -13.35
N LYS A 213 -5.33 1.98 -12.51
CA LYS A 213 -4.36 1.53 -11.50
C LYS A 213 -3.80 0.17 -11.90
N LYS A 214 -2.49 0.07 -12.08
CA LYS A 214 -1.76 -1.16 -12.39
C LYS A 214 -0.85 -1.50 -11.23
N THR A 215 -1.07 -2.64 -10.59
CA THR A 215 -0.14 -3.19 -9.60
C THR A 215 0.68 -4.27 -10.27
N SER A 216 2.01 -4.17 -10.19
CA SER A 216 2.96 -5.17 -10.68
C SER A 216 3.90 -5.60 -9.58
N ASP A 217 4.56 -6.74 -9.82
CA ASP A 217 5.56 -7.29 -8.89
C ASP A 217 4.93 -7.54 -7.51
N ILE A 218 3.66 -7.98 -7.50
CA ILE A 218 2.87 -8.17 -6.28
C ILE A 218 3.59 -9.15 -5.36
N LEU A 219 3.65 -8.81 -4.09
CA LEU A 219 4.34 -9.63 -3.11
C LEU A 219 3.45 -10.80 -2.71
N LEU A 220 3.79 -12.00 -3.17
CA LEU A 220 3.05 -13.23 -2.91
C LEU A 220 3.97 -14.31 -2.36
N LYS A 221 3.41 -15.24 -1.58
CA LYS A 221 4.10 -16.51 -1.29
C LYS A 221 4.06 -17.38 -2.55
N TYR A 222 5.21 -17.89 -2.97
CA TYR A 222 5.25 -18.82 -4.09
C TYR A 222 4.61 -20.16 -3.67
N ASN A 223 3.80 -20.76 -4.55
CA ASN A 223 3.30 -22.09 -4.30
C ASN A 223 4.39 -23.11 -4.67
N VAL A 224 4.88 -23.87 -3.70
CA VAL A 224 5.97 -24.83 -3.90
C VAL A 224 5.37 -26.24 -3.96
N PRO A 225 5.76 -27.11 -4.91
CA PRO A 225 5.33 -28.50 -4.93
C PRO A 225 5.70 -29.23 -3.64
N GLU A 226 4.81 -30.10 -3.14
CA GLU A 226 5.02 -30.81 -1.86
C GLU A 226 6.26 -31.73 -1.90
N GLU A 227 6.65 -32.21 -3.08
CA GLU A 227 7.80 -33.09 -3.29
C GLU A 227 9.13 -32.40 -2.94
N THR A 228 9.18 -31.07 -2.85
CA THR A 228 10.37 -30.36 -2.40
C THR A 228 10.55 -30.39 -0.88
N GLY A 229 9.55 -30.89 -0.14
CA GLY A 229 9.56 -30.89 1.33
C GLY A 229 9.46 -29.50 1.96
N ILE A 230 9.03 -28.48 1.21
CA ILE A 230 8.85 -27.10 1.69
C ILE A 230 7.37 -26.89 1.96
N SER A 231 7.00 -26.60 3.20
CA SER A 231 5.62 -26.26 3.55
C SER A 231 5.23 -24.86 3.07
N SER A 232 3.92 -24.57 3.03
CA SER A 232 3.38 -23.27 2.63
C SER A 232 3.85 -22.09 3.51
N ASN A 233 4.29 -22.36 4.74
CA ASN A 233 4.84 -21.36 5.65
C ASN A 233 6.34 -21.11 5.43
N GLU A 234 7.04 -22.09 4.88
CA GLU A 234 8.47 -22.01 4.55
C GLU A 234 8.70 -21.51 3.12
N ALA A 235 7.67 -21.51 2.29
CA ALA A 235 7.72 -21.05 0.92
C ALA A 235 8.27 -19.61 0.82
N PRO A 236 9.16 -19.34 -0.15
CA PRO A 236 9.74 -18.01 -0.31
C PRO A 236 8.68 -17.02 -0.77
N SER A 237 8.74 -15.80 -0.24
CA SER A 237 8.01 -14.66 -0.79
C SER A 237 8.68 -14.24 -2.10
N GLN A 238 7.89 -13.89 -3.11
CA GLN A 238 8.37 -13.47 -4.43
C GLN A 238 7.52 -12.33 -4.99
N ASN A 239 8.12 -11.52 -5.86
CA ASN A 239 7.43 -10.55 -6.69
C ASN A 239 6.75 -11.30 -7.85
N LEU A 240 5.48 -11.63 -7.69
CA LEU A 240 4.69 -12.39 -8.65
C LEU A 240 3.34 -11.72 -8.88
N GLY A 241 2.90 -11.76 -10.13
CA GLY A 241 1.55 -11.35 -10.47
C GLY A 241 1.36 -9.86 -10.72
N LYS A 242 0.28 -9.58 -11.44
CA LYS A 242 -0.06 -8.26 -11.96
C LYS A 242 -1.58 -8.12 -11.94
N VAL A 243 -2.07 -7.00 -11.43
CA VAL A 243 -3.49 -6.68 -11.36
C VAL A 243 -3.73 -5.31 -11.99
N LYS A 244 -4.85 -5.18 -12.71
CA LYS A 244 -5.31 -3.91 -13.28
C LYS A 244 -6.69 -3.58 -12.72
N ASN A 245 -6.84 -2.37 -12.20
CA ASN A 245 -8.09 -1.76 -11.82
C ASN A 245 -8.36 -0.58 -12.75
N VAL A 246 -9.60 -0.43 -13.19
CA VAL A 246 -10.05 0.72 -14.00
C VAL A 246 -11.36 1.20 -13.41
N GLY A 247 -11.46 2.47 -13.10
CA GLY A 247 -12.64 3.01 -12.46
C GLY A 247 -13.03 4.39 -12.95
N LEU A 248 -14.26 4.73 -12.64
CA LEU A 248 -14.85 6.06 -12.80
C LEU A 248 -15.38 6.47 -11.43
N GLU A 249 -15.06 7.68 -11.00
CA GLU A 249 -15.60 8.30 -9.79
C GLU A 249 -16.30 9.60 -10.19
N LEU A 250 -17.51 9.82 -9.67
CA LEU A 250 -18.32 11.00 -9.91
C LEU A 250 -18.80 11.50 -8.55
N GLY A 251 -18.50 12.75 -8.24
CA GLY A 251 -19.08 13.50 -7.13
C GLY A 251 -19.93 14.63 -7.67
N ILE A 252 -21.11 14.82 -7.10
CA ILE A 252 -21.95 15.98 -7.33
C ILE A 252 -22.39 16.55 -5.99
N SER A 253 -22.36 17.87 -5.86
CA SER A 253 -22.90 18.55 -4.70
C SER A 253 -23.71 19.76 -5.11
N HIS A 254 -24.76 20.04 -4.34
CA HIS A 254 -25.64 21.17 -4.52
C HIS A 254 -25.82 21.86 -3.19
N ARG A 255 -25.52 23.15 -3.12
CA ARG A 255 -25.65 23.98 -1.92
C ARG A 255 -26.48 25.21 -2.23
N HIS A 256 -27.53 25.44 -1.46
CA HIS A 256 -28.41 26.59 -1.68
C HIS A 256 -29.11 27.00 -0.38
N HIS A 257 -29.93 28.05 -0.45
CA HIS A 257 -30.75 28.49 0.67
C HIS A 257 -32.18 28.77 0.23
N ILE A 258 -33.15 28.42 1.08
CA ILE A 258 -34.57 28.73 0.90
C ILE A 258 -34.99 29.55 2.12
N GLY A 259 -35.18 30.86 1.92
CA GLY A 259 -35.35 31.79 3.04
C GLY A 259 -34.14 31.77 3.97
N SER A 260 -34.37 31.49 5.25
CA SER A 260 -33.32 31.35 6.28
C SER A 260 -32.67 29.96 6.32
N VAL A 261 -33.25 28.97 5.62
CA VAL A 261 -32.77 27.58 5.66
C VAL A 261 -31.66 27.40 4.63
N LYS A 262 -30.44 27.16 5.08
CA LYS A 262 -29.31 26.76 4.23
C LYS A 262 -29.27 25.23 4.16
N TYR A 263 -29.06 24.68 2.97
CA TYR A 263 -28.88 23.25 2.79
C TYR A 263 -27.71 22.94 1.86
N SER A 264 -27.16 21.75 2.03
CA SER A 264 -26.14 21.18 1.16
C SER A 264 -26.44 19.69 1.00
N ILE A 265 -26.53 19.24 -0.25
CA ILE A 265 -26.74 17.84 -0.62
C ILE A 265 -25.53 17.43 -1.44
N ALA A 266 -24.95 16.28 -1.13
CA ALA A 266 -23.88 15.70 -1.91
C ALA A 266 -24.18 14.23 -2.19
N ALA A 267 -23.82 13.78 -3.37
CA ALA A 267 -23.90 12.39 -3.79
C ALA A 267 -22.62 12.01 -4.54
N ASN A 268 -22.20 10.76 -4.40
CA ASN A 268 -21.07 10.23 -5.15
C ASN A 268 -21.40 8.83 -5.69
N ILE A 269 -20.85 8.53 -6.86
CA ILE A 269 -20.94 7.23 -7.53
C ILE A 269 -19.52 6.83 -7.92
N ALA A 270 -19.13 5.60 -7.58
CA ALA A 270 -17.85 5.05 -7.97
C ALA A 270 -18.04 3.68 -8.62
N THR A 271 -17.26 3.41 -9.65
CA THR A 271 -17.18 2.10 -10.31
C THR A 271 -15.73 1.66 -10.36
N ASN A 272 -15.49 0.37 -10.19
CA ASN A 272 -14.16 -0.21 -10.35
C ASN A 272 -14.28 -1.58 -11.01
N CYS A 273 -13.47 -1.79 -12.03
CA CYS A 273 -13.32 -3.05 -12.73
C CYS A 273 -11.94 -3.63 -12.44
N ASN A 274 -11.91 -4.76 -11.74
CA ASN A 274 -10.68 -5.45 -11.39
C ASN A 274 -10.40 -6.61 -12.36
N ARG A 275 -9.13 -6.77 -12.73
CA ARG A 275 -8.66 -7.90 -13.52
C ARG A 275 -7.27 -8.35 -13.05
N VAL A 276 -7.15 -9.63 -12.72
CA VAL A 276 -5.86 -10.32 -12.61
C VAL A 276 -5.29 -10.48 -14.03
N VAL A 277 -4.17 -9.80 -14.29
CA VAL A 277 -3.48 -9.82 -15.58
C VAL A 277 -2.54 -11.00 -15.67
N ASP A 278 -1.85 -11.30 -14.57
CA ASP A 278 -0.86 -12.38 -14.47
C ASP A 278 -0.75 -12.84 -13.00
N MET A 279 -0.43 -14.11 -12.76
CA MET A 279 -0.08 -14.65 -11.43
C MET A 279 1.32 -15.29 -11.42
N GLY A 280 2.10 -15.13 -12.49
CA GLY A 280 3.40 -15.77 -12.65
C GLY A 280 3.28 -17.30 -12.84
N THR A 281 4.21 -18.05 -12.25
CA THR A 281 4.29 -19.52 -12.31
C THR A 281 3.17 -20.23 -11.55
N SER A 282 2.39 -19.50 -10.73
CA SER A 282 1.22 -20.04 -10.02
C SER A 282 -0.02 -20.25 -10.90
N ASN A 283 0.02 -19.89 -12.20
CA ASN A 283 -1.11 -20.08 -13.11
C ASN A 283 -1.55 -21.56 -13.28
N ASN A 284 -0.66 -22.51 -12.99
CA ASN A 284 -0.90 -23.94 -13.21
C ASN A 284 -0.69 -24.83 -11.98
N LEU A 285 -0.44 -24.27 -10.78
CA LEU A 285 -0.19 -25.08 -9.59
C LEU A 285 -1.50 -25.31 -8.84
N ILE A 286 -1.98 -26.55 -8.91
CA ILE A 286 -3.12 -27.06 -8.12
C ILE A 286 -2.70 -27.03 -6.65
N SER A 287 -3.04 -25.95 -5.95
CA SER A 287 -3.03 -25.90 -4.49
C SER A 287 -4.48 -26.10 -4.06
N ASN A 288 -4.83 -27.31 -3.60
CA ASN A 288 -6.09 -27.67 -2.93
C ASN A 288 -7.38 -27.26 -3.65
N ALA A 289 -7.95 -28.14 -4.48
CA ALA A 289 -9.37 -28.24 -4.89
C ALA A 289 -10.20 -26.94 -5.10
N SER A 290 -9.56 -25.80 -5.31
CA SER A 290 -10.18 -24.50 -5.46
C SER A 290 -9.61 -23.92 -6.74
N HIS A 291 -10.42 -24.00 -7.79
CA HIS A 291 -10.13 -23.36 -9.05
C HIS A 291 -9.89 -21.87 -8.79
N ILE A 292 -8.69 -21.38 -9.09
CA ILE A 292 -8.47 -19.93 -9.20
C ILE A 292 -9.14 -19.50 -10.51
N LEU A 293 -10.44 -19.26 -10.42
CA LEU A 293 -11.22 -18.65 -11.48
C LEU A 293 -10.65 -17.24 -11.71
N LYS A 294 -10.31 -16.91 -12.96
CA LYS A 294 -10.02 -15.52 -13.36
C LYS A 294 -11.31 -14.70 -13.19
N TYR A 295 -11.58 -14.24 -11.97
CA TYR A 295 -12.70 -13.38 -11.67
C TYR A 295 -12.50 -12.05 -12.40
N HIS A 296 -13.36 -11.80 -13.37
CA HIS A 296 -13.53 -10.51 -14.01
C HIS A 296 -14.70 -9.84 -13.31
N TYR A 297 -14.43 -9.02 -12.31
CA TYR A 297 -15.48 -8.24 -11.66
C TYR A 297 -15.50 -6.84 -12.25
N CYS A 298 -16.53 -6.57 -13.05
CA CYS A 298 -16.69 -5.36 -13.82
C CYS A 298 -18.18 -5.01 -13.80
N PRO A 299 -18.65 -4.09 -12.94
CA PRO A 299 -20.08 -3.79 -12.80
C PRO A 299 -20.76 -3.32 -14.09
N LEU A 300 -19.99 -2.81 -15.06
CA LEU A 300 -20.47 -2.16 -16.28
C LEU A 300 -20.45 -3.06 -17.54
N LYS A 301 -20.15 -4.36 -17.42
CA LYS A 301 -20.11 -5.26 -18.59
C LYS A 301 -21.52 -5.74 -19.02
N LYS A 302 -22.45 -4.80 -19.27
CA LYS A 302 -23.76 -5.12 -19.88
C LYS A 302 -24.49 -3.91 -20.47
N TRP A 303 -23.86 -3.20 -21.41
CA TRP A 303 -24.59 -2.43 -22.44
C TRP A 303 -23.85 -2.57 -23.77
N THR A 304 -24.05 -3.71 -24.42
CA THR A 304 -23.80 -3.86 -25.86
C THR A 304 -25.17 -4.08 -26.48
N ILE A 305 -25.78 -3.00 -26.98
CA ILE A 305 -26.80 -3.12 -28.01
C ILE A 305 -26.03 -3.60 -29.25
N LYS A 306 -26.21 -4.87 -29.59
CA LYS A 306 -25.85 -5.36 -30.92
C LYS A 306 -26.83 -4.71 -31.89
N ASN A 307 -26.32 -3.94 -32.85
CA ASN A 307 -27.00 -3.77 -34.13
C ASN A 307 -26.76 -5.03 -34.96
#